data_AF-R7PEY9-F1
#
_entry.id   AF-R7PEY9-F1
#
_cell.length_a   1.000
_cell.length_b   1.000
_cell.length_c   1.000
_cell.angle_alpha   90.00
_cell.angle_beta   90.00
_cell.angle_gamma   90.00
#
_symmetry.space_group_name_H-M   'P 1'
#
loop_
_entity.id
_entity.type
_entity.pdbx_description
1 polymer ?
#
loop_
_entity_poly.entity_id
_entity_poly.type
_entity_poly.pdbx_seq_one_letter_code
_entity_poly.pdbx_strand_id
1 'polypeptide(L)'
;MKKAKTTWQNNEVRKLCELIELTVGRKMMTPKDFEFLSNTIMQRLHMSVSPTTLKRLWGYVRENVCTRFTTLSILSRFVGYHDWDHLCSALFASGEEPDEQLIMTRCVCSQQLRTGQMLEISWGNSCCVVRYLGDYMYEVIRSSNTILMPADTFQCSYFFSNAPVYVYHLVHENNVTAGYVAGRRGGVQIRILE
;
A
#
# COMPACT_ATOMS: atom_id res chain seq x y z
N MET A 1 -28.27 -15.93 24.67
CA MET A 1 -28.35 -15.53 23.24
C MET A 1 -27.20 -16.19 22.48
N LYS A 2 -27.50 -16.98 21.46
CA LYS A 2 -26.52 -17.77 20.70
C LYS A 2 -25.69 -16.82 19.82
N LYS A 3 -24.38 -16.75 20.02
CA LYS A 3 -23.47 -16.02 19.11
C LYS A 3 -23.49 -16.72 17.75
N ALA A 4 -23.90 -15.99 16.71
CA ALA A 4 -23.90 -16.48 15.34
C ALA A 4 -22.48 -16.88 14.92
N LYS A 5 -22.33 -18.04 14.29
CA LYS A 5 -21.12 -18.44 13.57
C LYS A 5 -20.97 -17.49 12.39
N THR A 6 -20.11 -16.48 12.50
CA THR A 6 -19.81 -15.58 11.39
C THR A 6 -18.95 -16.34 10.36
N THR A 7 -19.60 -16.79 9.29
CA THR A 7 -18.95 -17.32 8.10
C THR A 7 -18.52 -16.13 7.25
N TRP A 8 -17.26 -15.70 7.36
CA TRP A 8 -16.71 -14.60 6.56
C TRP A 8 -16.73 -14.96 5.08
N GLN A 9 -17.10 -14.02 4.21
CA GLN A 9 -17.14 -14.29 2.77
C GLN A 9 -15.71 -14.40 2.24
N ASN A 10 -15.43 -15.43 1.44
CA ASN A 10 -14.09 -15.68 0.86
C ASN A 10 -13.47 -14.45 0.18
N ASN A 11 -14.27 -13.49 -0.28
CA ASN A 11 -13.79 -12.31 -0.97
C ASN A 11 -13.11 -11.29 -0.03
N GLU A 12 -13.62 -11.09 1.18
CA GLU A 12 -13.07 -10.12 2.15
C GLU A 12 -11.69 -10.57 2.62
N VAL A 13 -11.59 -11.86 2.98
CA VAL A 13 -10.33 -12.48 3.39
C VAL A 13 -9.31 -12.42 2.25
N ARG A 14 -9.73 -12.67 1.01
CA ARG A 14 -8.86 -12.54 -0.16
C ARG A 14 -8.35 -11.12 -0.34
N LYS A 15 -9.20 -10.10 -0.11
CA LYS A 15 -8.79 -8.70 -0.20
C LYS A 15 -7.77 -8.31 0.87
N LEU A 16 -7.94 -8.80 2.09
CA LEU A 16 -6.94 -8.65 3.15
C LEU A 16 -5.61 -9.30 2.74
N CYS A 17 -5.63 -10.51 2.18
CA CYS A 17 -4.41 -11.16 1.68
C CYS A 17 -3.71 -10.31 0.60
N GLU A 18 -4.46 -9.76 -0.36
CA GLU A 18 -3.92 -8.85 -1.38
C GLU A 18 -3.29 -7.60 -0.77
N LEU A 19 -3.96 -6.96 0.20
CA LEU A 19 -3.44 -5.78 0.91
C LEU A 19 -2.16 -6.09 1.68
N ILE A 20 -2.06 -7.28 2.29
CA ILE A 20 -0.84 -7.71 2.98
C ILE A 20 0.31 -7.86 1.99
N GLU A 21 0.08 -8.53 0.86
CA GLU A 21 1.08 -8.70 -0.19
C GLU A 21 1.59 -7.36 -0.73
N LEU A 22 0.69 -6.39 -0.92
CA LEU A 22 1.04 -5.02 -1.29
C LEU A 22 1.84 -4.31 -0.19
N THR A 23 1.44 -4.48 1.07
CA THR A 23 2.11 -3.86 2.23
C THR A 23 3.54 -4.35 2.39
N VAL A 24 3.80 -5.64 2.13
CA VAL A 24 5.15 -6.21 2.22
C VAL A 24 5.91 -6.20 0.88
N GLY A 25 5.28 -5.79 -0.21
CA GLY A 25 5.87 -5.79 -1.55
C GLY A 25 6.26 -7.18 -2.07
N ARG A 26 5.56 -8.23 -1.64
CA ARG A 26 5.89 -9.63 -1.96
C ARG A 26 4.65 -10.51 -1.98
N LYS A 27 4.57 -11.43 -2.95
CA LYS A 27 3.55 -12.49 -3.02
C LYS A 27 3.82 -13.62 -2.02
N MET A 28 2.78 -14.16 -1.39
CA MET A 28 2.93 -15.27 -0.43
C MET A 28 2.69 -16.62 -1.13
N MET A 29 3.75 -17.21 -1.70
CA MET A 29 3.63 -18.42 -2.53
C MET A 29 4.36 -19.64 -1.94
N THR A 30 5.39 -19.42 -1.12
CA THR A 30 6.26 -20.48 -0.61
C THR A 30 6.21 -20.56 0.93
N PRO A 31 6.60 -21.69 1.54
CA PRO A 31 6.71 -21.81 2.99
C PRO A 31 7.56 -20.71 3.64
N LYS A 32 8.63 -20.29 2.98
CA LYS A 32 9.53 -19.21 3.45
C LYS A 32 8.85 -17.85 3.45
N ASP A 33 7.92 -17.59 2.53
CA ASP A 33 7.17 -16.32 2.50
C ASP A 33 6.27 -16.18 3.73
N PHE A 34 5.65 -17.28 4.17
CA PHE A 34 4.84 -17.29 5.38
C PHE A 34 5.65 -17.17 6.67
N GLU A 35 6.88 -17.72 6.70
CA GLU A 35 7.82 -17.49 7.80
C GLU A 35 8.26 -16.02 7.85
N PHE A 36 8.59 -15.45 6.69
CA PHE A 36 8.89 -14.03 6.56
C PHE A 36 7.74 -13.15 7.05
N LEU A 37 6.49 -13.43 6.62
CA LEU A 37 5.32 -12.65 7.03
C LEU A 37 5.06 -12.77 8.54
N SER A 38 5.15 -13.98 9.10
CA SER A 38 5.04 -14.22 10.54
C SER A 38 6.05 -13.37 11.33
N ASN A 39 7.31 -13.37 10.91
CA ASN A 39 8.36 -12.57 11.55
C ASN A 39 8.12 -11.07 11.40
N THR A 40 7.66 -10.63 10.23
CA THR A 40 7.37 -9.22 9.95
C THR A 40 6.21 -8.70 10.81
N ILE A 41 5.15 -9.50 10.99
CA ILE A 41 4.02 -9.17 11.88
C ILE A 41 4.52 -9.06 13.33
N MET A 42 5.34 -10.01 13.78
CA MET A 42 5.91 -9.97 15.13
C MET A 42 6.77 -8.72 15.35
N GLN A 43 7.61 -8.35 14.38
CA GLN A 43 8.48 -7.17 14.49
C GLN A 43 7.68 -5.85 14.49
N ARG A 44 6.59 -5.76 13.71
CA ARG A 44 5.81 -4.52 13.57
C ARG A 44 4.74 -4.34 14.63
N LEU A 45 4.09 -5.42 15.07
CA LEU A 45 2.94 -5.37 15.98
C LEU A 45 3.21 -6.02 17.34
N HIS A 46 4.33 -6.72 17.53
CA HIS A 46 4.59 -7.54 18.72
C HIS A 46 3.52 -8.61 18.98
N MET A 47 2.87 -9.09 17.92
CA MET A 47 1.85 -10.14 17.97
C MET A 47 2.28 -11.35 17.13
N SER A 48 1.97 -12.56 17.59
CA SER A 48 2.31 -13.79 16.87
C SER A 48 1.15 -14.32 16.03
N VAL A 49 1.44 -14.60 14.76
CA VAL A 49 0.57 -15.39 13.88
C VAL A 49 1.43 -16.46 13.24
N SER A 50 1.16 -17.74 13.52
CA SER A 50 2.03 -18.82 13.05
C SER A 50 2.02 -18.93 11.51
N PRO A 51 3.14 -19.36 10.89
CA PRO A 51 3.20 -19.62 9.45
C PRO A 51 2.15 -20.62 8.97
N THR A 52 1.78 -21.60 9.82
CA THR A 52 0.71 -22.58 9.52
C THR A 52 -0.66 -21.94 9.44
N THR A 53 -0.97 -20.97 10.31
CA THR A 53 -2.21 -20.19 10.25
C THR A 53 -2.25 -19.33 8.99
N LEU A 54 -1.14 -18.69 8.63
CA LEU A 54 -1.04 -17.88 7.41
C LEU A 54 -1.20 -18.74 6.14
N LYS A 55 -0.56 -19.91 6.08
CA LYS A 55 -0.71 -20.86 4.96
C LYS A 55 -2.18 -21.26 4.74
N ARG A 56 -2.93 -21.51 5.80
CA ARG A 56 -4.37 -21.83 5.70
C ARG A 56 -5.16 -20.65 5.17
N LEU A 57 -4.85 -19.43 5.62
CA LEU A 57 -5.53 -18.22 5.17
C LEU A 57 -5.36 -17.94 3.67
N TRP A 58 -4.16 -18.22 3.15
CA TRP A 58 -3.85 -18.12 1.70
C TRP A 58 -4.32 -19.34 0.90
N GLY A 59 -4.97 -20.33 1.52
CA GLY A 59 -5.39 -21.56 0.85
C GLY A 59 -4.24 -22.47 0.40
N TYR A 60 -3.01 -22.24 0.90
CA TYR A 60 -1.84 -23.06 0.61
C TYR A 60 -1.99 -24.48 1.17
N VAL A 61 -2.66 -24.62 2.32
CA VAL A 61 -3.06 -25.91 2.88
C VAL A 61 -4.57 -26.04 2.77
N ARG A 62 -5.05 -27.12 2.13
CA ARG A 62 -6.47 -27.44 1.97
C ARG A 62 -7.04 -28.04 3.25
N GLU A 63 -7.05 -27.28 4.34
CA GLU A 63 -7.76 -27.62 5.56
C GLU A 63 -8.88 -26.61 5.77
N ASN A 64 -10.11 -27.10 5.91
CA ASN A 64 -11.30 -26.27 6.06
C ASN A 64 -11.40 -25.74 7.51
N VAL A 65 -10.51 -24.82 7.86
CA VAL A 65 -10.47 -24.20 9.19
C VAL A 65 -11.02 -22.79 9.08
N CYS A 66 -12.08 -22.51 9.84
CA CYS A 66 -12.60 -21.16 10.00
C CYS A 66 -11.52 -20.29 10.67
N THR A 67 -10.98 -19.32 9.93
CA THR A 67 -9.95 -18.41 10.47
C THR A 67 -10.54 -17.65 11.65
N ARG A 68 -9.82 -17.64 12.78
CA ARG A 68 -10.27 -16.92 13.97
C ARG A 68 -10.31 -15.42 13.68
N PHE A 69 -11.38 -14.76 14.14
CA PHE A 69 -11.53 -13.30 14.09
C PHE A 69 -10.33 -12.56 14.66
N THR A 70 -9.70 -13.10 15.70
CA THR A 70 -8.48 -12.54 16.30
C THR A 70 -7.32 -12.49 15.31
N THR A 71 -7.12 -13.54 14.51
CA THR A 71 -6.11 -13.57 13.46
C THR A 71 -6.42 -12.53 12.38
N LEU A 72 -7.68 -12.47 11.94
CA LEU A 72 -8.11 -11.48 10.95
C LEU A 72 -7.88 -10.05 11.45
N SER A 73 -8.19 -9.76 12.71
CA SER A 73 -7.98 -8.44 13.32
C SER A 73 -6.50 -8.07 13.44
N ILE A 74 -5.63 -9.02 13.80
CA ILE A 74 -4.17 -8.78 13.81
C ILE A 74 -3.66 -8.42 12.40
N LEU A 75 -4.15 -9.13 11.41
CA LEU A 75 -3.76 -8.92 10.01
C LEU A 75 -4.32 -7.60 9.46
N SER A 76 -5.54 -7.21 9.83
CA SER A 76 -6.09 -5.88 9.53
C SER A 76 -5.25 -4.76 10.13
N ARG A 77 -4.82 -4.92 11.39
CA ARG A 77 -3.88 -4.00 12.05
C ARG A 77 -2.55 -3.90 11.34
N PHE A 78 -2.07 -5.01 10.80
CA PHE A 78 -0.81 -5.04 10.08
C PHE A 78 -0.83 -4.21 8.79
N VAL A 79 -1.99 -4.14 8.14
CA VAL A 79 -2.22 -3.31 6.93
C VAL A 79 -2.77 -1.92 7.24
N GLY A 80 -2.93 -1.55 8.52
CA GLY A 80 -3.23 -0.18 8.94
C GLY A 80 -4.67 0.11 9.39
N TYR A 81 -5.54 -0.91 9.53
CA TYR A 81 -6.90 -0.73 10.07
C TYR A 81 -6.97 -1.07 11.57
N HIS A 82 -7.94 -0.53 12.31
CA HIS A 82 -8.07 -0.79 13.75
C HIS A 82 -8.26 -2.27 14.08
N ASP A 83 -9.15 -2.95 13.35
CA ASP A 83 -9.46 -4.37 13.48
C ASP A 83 -10.09 -4.91 12.19
N TRP A 84 -10.60 -6.15 12.25
CA TRP A 84 -11.26 -6.79 11.11
C TRP A 84 -12.54 -6.08 10.68
N ASP A 85 -13.36 -5.64 11.63
CA ASP A 85 -14.63 -4.98 11.32
C ASP A 85 -14.37 -3.61 10.69
N HIS A 86 -13.40 -2.84 11.18
CA HIS A 86 -12.99 -1.56 10.59
C HIS A 86 -12.47 -1.73 9.16
N LEU A 87 -11.72 -2.80 8.88
CA LEU A 87 -11.30 -3.13 7.52
C LEU A 87 -12.50 -3.49 6.64
N CYS A 88 -13.42 -4.32 7.15
CA CYS A 88 -14.61 -4.69 6.40
C CYS A 88 -15.49 -3.48 6.09
N SER A 89 -15.70 -2.60 7.07
CA SER A 89 -16.41 -1.34 6.88
C SER A 89 -15.68 -0.45 5.89
N ALA A 90 -14.37 -0.23 6.00
CA ALA A 90 -13.66 0.63 5.06
C ALA A 90 -13.63 0.09 3.62
N LEU A 91 -13.49 -1.23 3.43
CA LEU A 91 -13.35 -1.82 2.10
C LEU A 91 -14.70 -2.16 1.45
N PHE A 92 -15.74 -2.39 2.24
CA PHE A 92 -17.01 -2.95 1.77
C PHE A 92 -18.25 -2.22 2.28
N ALA A 93 -18.14 -1.26 3.20
CA ALA A 93 -19.25 -0.34 3.43
C ALA A 93 -19.38 0.59 2.23
N SER A 94 -20.60 0.67 1.73
CA SER A 94 -20.99 1.61 0.70
C SER A 94 -20.87 3.06 1.21
N GLY A 95 -19.69 3.68 1.05
CA GLY A 95 -19.60 5.10 0.71
C GLY A 95 -19.02 6.11 1.71
N GLU A 96 -18.52 5.73 2.88
CA GLU A 96 -17.90 6.71 3.81
C GLU A 96 -16.53 6.23 4.28
N GLU A 97 -15.48 6.83 3.70
CA GLU A 97 -14.10 6.68 4.19
C GLU A 97 -13.96 7.42 5.52
N PRO A 98 -13.31 6.84 6.55
CA PRO A 98 -13.04 7.55 7.78
C PRO A 98 -12.14 8.76 7.54
N ASP A 99 -12.41 9.87 8.24
CA ASP A 99 -11.74 11.17 8.09
C ASP A 99 -10.25 11.14 8.50
N GLU A 100 -9.85 10.10 9.22
CA GLU A 100 -8.48 9.91 9.72
C GLU A 100 -7.97 8.49 9.39
N GLN A 101 -6.77 8.40 8.81
CA GLN A 101 -6.10 7.14 8.50
C GLN A 101 -4.66 7.16 9.02
N LEU A 102 -4.29 6.15 9.82
CA LEU A 102 -2.92 5.95 10.28
C LEU A 102 -2.04 5.47 9.09
N ILE A 103 -1.10 6.30 8.65
CA ILE A 103 -0.16 5.93 7.57
C ILE A 103 0.95 5.04 8.14
N MET A 104 0.75 3.72 8.09
CA MET A 104 1.73 2.70 8.51
C MET A 104 2.64 2.21 7.36
N THR A 105 2.61 2.89 6.21
CA THR A 105 3.25 2.43 4.97
C THR A 105 4.69 2.93 4.83
N ARG A 106 5.47 2.26 3.98
CA ARG A 106 6.83 2.73 3.65
C ARG A 106 6.75 4.11 3.02
N CYS A 107 7.52 5.06 3.55
CA CYS A 107 7.60 6.41 3.01
C CYS A 107 9.00 6.71 2.46
N VAL A 108 9.04 7.57 1.45
CA VAL A 108 10.26 8.21 0.96
C VAL A 108 10.15 9.69 1.31
N CYS A 109 11.09 10.20 2.11
CA CYS A 109 11.21 11.61 2.43
C CYS A 109 12.17 12.27 1.43
N SER A 110 11.72 13.31 0.72
CA SER A 110 12.54 14.00 -0.29
C SER A 110 13.87 14.54 0.27
N GLN A 111 13.90 14.95 1.55
CA GLN A 111 15.12 15.44 2.20
C GLN A 111 16.19 14.37 2.38
N GLN A 112 15.81 13.08 2.33
CA GLN A 112 16.74 11.96 2.47
C GLN A 112 17.29 11.51 1.10
N LEU A 113 16.82 12.09 0.00
CA LEU A 113 17.28 11.77 -1.34
C LEU A 113 18.48 12.62 -1.74
N ARG A 114 19.33 12.06 -2.60
CA ARG A 114 20.44 12.77 -3.22
C ARG A 114 19.98 13.40 -4.52
N THR A 115 20.42 14.62 -4.82
CA THR A 115 20.18 15.23 -6.14
C THR A 115 20.65 14.30 -7.24
N GLY A 116 19.81 14.11 -8.26
CA GLY A 116 20.01 13.15 -9.35
C GLY A 116 19.40 11.76 -9.09
N GLN A 117 19.02 11.44 -7.86
CA GLN A 117 18.40 10.15 -7.53
C GLN A 117 17.06 10.01 -8.25
N MET A 118 16.82 8.83 -8.84
CA MET A 118 15.61 8.55 -9.59
C MET A 118 14.64 7.68 -8.79
N LEU A 119 13.35 8.01 -8.90
CA LEU A 119 12.26 7.25 -8.32
C LEU A 119 11.35 6.78 -9.45
N GLU A 120 10.95 5.52 -9.41
CA GLU A 120 9.82 5.02 -10.18
C GLU A 120 8.56 5.00 -9.32
N ILE A 121 7.51 5.64 -9.81
CA ILE A 121 6.21 5.73 -9.16
C ILE A 121 5.20 5.04 -10.08
N SER A 122 4.46 4.07 -9.55
CA SER A 122 3.47 3.31 -10.33
C SER A 122 2.12 3.22 -9.61
N TRP A 123 1.04 3.31 -10.36
CA TRP A 123 -0.33 3.20 -9.84
C TRP A 123 -1.27 2.67 -10.92
N GLY A 124 -2.07 1.66 -10.60
CA GLY A 124 -2.91 0.99 -11.60
C GLY A 124 -2.09 0.52 -12.81
N ASN A 125 -2.42 1.03 -14.00
CA ASN A 125 -1.69 0.76 -15.25
C ASN A 125 -0.78 1.94 -15.67
N SER A 126 -0.54 2.89 -14.77
CA SER A 126 0.23 4.11 -15.01
C SER A 126 1.57 4.03 -14.29
N CYS A 127 2.60 4.60 -14.88
CA CYS A 127 3.89 4.77 -14.21
C CYS A 127 4.62 6.03 -14.67
N CYS A 128 5.48 6.56 -13.81
CA CYS A 128 6.46 7.57 -14.18
C CYS A 128 7.79 7.33 -13.45
N VAL A 129 8.87 7.76 -14.09
CA VAL A 129 10.19 7.87 -13.47
C VAL A 129 10.50 9.34 -13.33
N VAL A 130 10.85 9.74 -12.12
CA VAL A 130 11.14 11.11 -11.75
C VAL A 130 12.55 11.21 -11.19
N ARG A 131 13.24 12.31 -11.46
CA ARG A 131 14.57 12.62 -10.97
C ARG A 131 14.48 13.72 -9.93
N TYR A 132 15.06 13.48 -8.76
CA TYR A 132 15.14 14.48 -7.71
C TYR A 132 16.14 15.58 -8.08
N LEU A 133 15.71 16.84 -8.06
CA LEU A 133 16.54 17.99 -8.39
C LEU A 133 17.13 18.68 -7.15
N GLY A 134 16.64 18.35 -5.96
CA GLY A 134 16.87 19.14 -4.73
C GLY A 134 15.64 19.97 -4.37
N ASP A 135 15.61 20.54 -3.17
CA ASP A 135 14.54 21.45 -2.72
C ASP A 135 13.12 20.94 -2.99
N TYR A 136 12.88 19.66 -2.74
CA TYR A 136 11.57 18.99 -2.95
C TYR A 136 11.11 18.96 -4.41
N MET A 137 11.94 19.38 -5.35
CA MET A 137 11.66 19.43 -6.79
C MET A 137 12.01 18.12 -7.48
N TYR A 138 11.15 17.74 -8.41
CA TYR A 138 11.31 16.57 -9.26
C TYR A 138 11.08 16.95 -10.72
N GLU A 139 11.80 16.28 -11.60
CA GLU A 139 11.58 16.31 -13.05
C GLU A 139 11.11 14.93 -13.52
N VAL A 140 10.08 14.89 -14.35
CA VAL A 140 9.62 13.66 -15.00
C VAL A 140 10.58 13.30 -16.13
N ILE A 141 11.23 12.16 -16.01
CA ILE A 141 12.18 11.65 -17.02
C ILE A 141 11.45 10.84 -18.08
N ARG A 142 10.50 10.01 -17.65
CA ARG A 142 9.64 9.23 -18.55
C ARG A 142 8.34 8.90 -17.85
N SER A 143 7.31 8.68 -18.64
CA SER A 143 5.99 8.36 -18.14
C SER A 143 5.23 7.46 -19.11
N SER A 144 4.25 6.74 -18.58
CA SER A 144 3.36 5.89 -19.36
C SER A 144 1.96 5.95 -18.76
N ASN A 145 0.97 6.16 -19.63
CA ASN A 145 -0.45 6.14 -19.28
C ASN A 145 -0.79 7.11 -18.12
N THR A 146 -0.21 8.30 -18.14
CA THR A 146 -0.45 9.37 -17.17
C THR A 146 -0.42 10.73 -17.87
N ILE A 147 -0.99 11.75 -17.24
CA ILE A 147 -0.92 13.14 -17.72
C ILE A 147 0.45 13.77 -17.53
N LEU A 148 1.26 13.23 -16.61
CA LEU A 148 2.64 13.67 -16.40
C LEU A 148 3.45 13.36 -17.66
N MET A 149 4.06 14.36 -18.26
CA MET A 149 4.87 14.23 -19.46
C MET A 149 6.36 14.36 -19.14
N PRO A 150 7.25 13.76 -19.95
CA PRO A 150 8.69 14.02 -19.83
C PRO A 150 8.99 15.52 -19.85
N ALA A 151 9.95 15.95 -19.02
CA ALA A 151 10.32 17.34 -18.74
C ALA A 151 9.35 18.14 -17.85
N ASP A 152 8.22 17.58 -17.43
CA ASP A 152 7.40 18.21 -16.39
C ASP A 152 8.17 18.31 -15.09
N THR A 153 7.96 19.39 -14.34
CA THR A 153 8.52 19.54 -13.00
C THR A 153 7.42 19.71 -11.96
N PHE A 154 7.64 19.19 -10.76
CA PHE A 154 6.69 19.34 -9.65
C PHE A 154 7.38 19.28 -8.30
N GLN A 155 6.68 19.70 -7.25
CA GLN A 155 7.12 19.57 -5.87
C GLN A 155 6.40 18.44 -5.13
N CYS A 156 7.16 17.73 -4.31
CA CYS A 156 6.63 16.73 -3.39
C CYS A 156 7.56 16.55 -2.18
N SER A 157 7.01 16.52 -0.97
CA SER A 157 7.79 16.34 0.27
C SER A 157 7.92 14.87 0.68
N TYR A 158 6.85 14.10 0.47
CA TYR A 158 6.76 12.71 0.90
C TYR A 158 6.04 11.87 -0.15
N PHE A 159 6.59 10.69 -0.41
CA PHE A 159 5.89 9.65 -1.15
C PHE A 159 5.55 8.51 -0.20
N PHE A 160 4.27 8.26 0.01
CA PHE A 160 3.79 7.18 0.85
C PHE A 160 3.36 6.00 -0.03
N SER A 161 3.96 4.85 0.17
CA SER A 161 3.55 3.63 -0.54
C SER A 161 2.11 3.29 -0.16
N ASN A 162 1.32 2.79 -1.10
CA ASN A 162 -0.11 2.48 -0.94
C ASN A 162 -1.01 3.68 -0.57
N ALA A 163 -0.53 4.92 -0.64
CA ALA A 163 -1.35 6.12 -0.50
C ALA A 163 -1.27 6.99 -1.77
N PRO A 164 -2.26 7.86 -2.01
CA PRO A 164 -2.21 8.80 -3.13
C PRO A 164 -1.02 9.75 -3.00
N VAL A 165 -0.43 10.12 -4.13
CA VAL A 165 0.60 11.15 -4.18
C VAL A 165 -0.03 12.43 -4.68
N TYR A 166 0.07 13.46 -3.85
CA TYR A 166 -0.31 14.82 -4.20
C TYR A 166 0.94 15.54 -4.68
N VAL A 167 0.90 15.98 -5.94
CA VAL A 167 1.93 16.85 -6.50
C VAL A 167 1.39 18.27 -6.62
N TYR A 168 2.22 19.22 -6.26
CA TYR A 168 1.89 20.65 -6.33
C TYR A 168 2.98 21.39 -7.11
N HIS A 169 2.67 22.61 -7.57
CA HIS A 169 3.53 23.38 -8.46
C HIS A 169 3.96 22.57 -9.70
N LEU A 170 3.01 21.83 -10.30
CA LEU A 170 3.26 21.14 -11.57
C LEU A 170 3.49 22.20 -12.65
N VAL A 171 4.60 22.09 -13.36
CA VAL A 171 4.94 22.95 -14.49
C VAL A 171 5.06 22.08 -15.72
N HIS A 172 4.22 22.37 -16.71
CA HIS A 172 4.20 21.73 -18.02
C HIS A 172 4.50 22.80 -19.08
N GLU A 173 5.56 22.60 -19.88
CA GLU A 173 5.96 23.57 -20.92
C GLU A 173 6.04 25.03 -20.43
N ASN A 174 6.65 25.26 -19.25
CA ASN A 174 6.73 26.56 -18.54
C ASN A 174 5.41 27.15 -18.03
N ASN A 175 4.30 26.43 -18.14
CA ASN A 175 3.01 26.84 -17.57
C ASN A 175 2.76 26.12 -16.25
N VAL A 176 2.51 26.88 -15.18
CA VAL A 176 2.06 26.32 -13.91
C VAL A 176 0.64 25.76 -14.12
N THR A 177 0.51 24.46 -13.93
CA THR A 177 -0.75 23.73 -13.99
C THR A 177 -1.28 23.49 -12.57
N ALA A 178 -2.58 23.18 -12.48
CA ALA A 178 -3.21 22.82 -11.21
C ALA A 178 -2.52 21.59 -10.57
N GLY A 179 -2.65 21.45 -9.25
CA GLY A 179 -2.15 20.27 -8.54
C GLY A 179 -2.71 18.96 -9.11
N TYR A 180 -1.90 17.91 -9.11
CA TYR A 180 -2.26 16.59 -9.64
C TYR A 180 -2.20 15.53 -8.54
N VAL A 181 -3.07 14.53 -8.63
CA VAL A 181 -3.13 13.42 -7.67
C VAL A 181 -2.95 12.10 -8.39
N ALA A 182 -1.81 11.44 -8.14
CA ALA A 182 -1.53 10.08 -8.63
C ALA A 182 -2.03 9.03 -7.64
N GLY A 183 -2.53 7.89 -8.15
CA GLY A 183 -2.95 6.78 -7.30
C GLY A 183 -4.15 7.06 -6.39
N ARG A 184 -5.06 7.98 -6.76
CA ARG A 184 -6.23 8.33 -5.92
C ARG A 184 -7.05 7.12 -5.45
N ARG A 185 -7.16 6.08 -6.28
CA ARG A 185 -7.86 4.82 -5.97
C ARG A 185 -6.83 3.69 -5.89
N GLY A 186 -6.26 3.45 -4.70
CA GLY A 186 -5.34 2.33 -4.44
C GLY A 186 -3.88 2.71 -4.16
N GLY A 187 -3.55 4.01 -4.19
CA GLY A 187 -2.24 4.54 -3.87
C GLY A 187 -1.18 4.29 -4.95
N VAL A 188 0.06 4.59 -4.60
CA VAL A 188 1.24 4.38 -5.47
C VAL A 188 2.19 3.34 -4.90
N GLN A 189 2.96 2.68 -5.76
CA GLN A 189 4.18 1.97 -5.39
C GLN A 189 5.39 2.82 -5.76
N ILE A 190 6.36 2.91 -4.85
CA ILE A 190 7.58 3.70 -5.04
C ILE A 190 8.78 2.77 -5.02
N ARG A 191 9.66 2.92 -6.01
CA ARG A 191 10.93 2.22 -6.09
C ARG A 191 12.05 3.22 -6.35
N ILE A 192 13.07 3.23 -5.50
CA ILE A 192 14.30 3.98 -5.74
C ILE A 192 15.08 3.23 -6.82
N LEU A 193 15.51 3.94 -7.87
CA LEU A 193 16.37 3.40 -8.91
C LEU A 193 17.84 3.73 -8.55
N GLU A 194 18.72 2.74 -8.72
CA GLU A 194 20.16 2.88 -8.52
C GLU A 194 20.86 3.57 -9.70
#